data_AF-B2ICD5-F1
#
_entry.id   AF-B2ICD5-F1
#
_cell.length_a   1.000
_cell.length_b   1.000
_cell.length_c   1.000
_cell.angle_alpha   90.00
_cell.angle_beta   90.00
_cell.angle_gamma   90.00
#
_symmetry.space_group_name_H-M   'P 1'
#
loop_
_entity.id
_entity.type
_entity.pdbx_description
1 polymer ?
#
loop_
_entity_poly.entity_id
_entity_poly.type
_entity_poly.pdbx_seq_one_letter_code
_entity_poly.pdbx_strand_id
1 'polypeptide(L)'
;MSYSRLSEMYASTPITQADLDEARAEGHAAGLAEGKRLGHEPGKAEGVPIGAAAERERINAIFSMKEAEGREATARHFALKTDLSLDGVKVAIAGVPKVGGHSSGTYGLAPSQAGAVPWSEIAAIVSPLTRR
;
A
#
# COMPACT_ATOMS: atom_id res chain seq x y z
N MET A 1 13.87 -60.14 -56.31
CA MET A 1 14.27 -58.95 -55.53
C MET A 1 13.01 -58.24 -55.06
N SER A 2 12.68 -58.37 -53.77
CA SER A 2 11.41 -57.92 -53.19
C SER A 2 11.47 -56.44 -52.83
N TYR A 3 10.89 -55.58 -53.67
CA TYR A 3 10.67 -54.16 -53.37
C TYR A 3 9.41 -53.92 -52.52
N SER A 4 8.55 -54.92 -52.37
CA SER A 4 7.27 -54.80 -51.65
C SER A 4 7.44 -54.59 -50.15
N ARG A 5 8.58 -54.96 -49.56
CA ARG A 5 8.84 -54.80 -48.12
C ARG A 5 9.39 -53.42 -47.73
N LEU A 6 9.82 -52.62 -48.70
CA LEU A 6 10.34 -51.26 -48.45
C LEU A 6 9.24 -50.19 -48.56
N SER A 7 8.14 -50.45 -49.28
CA SER A 7 7.02 -49.50 -49.40
C SER A 7 6.20 -49.37 -48.13
N GLU A 8 6.10 -50.44 -47.32
CA GLU A 8 5.42 -50.39 -46.02
C GLU A 8 6.24 -49.68 -44.94
N MET A 9 7.57 -49.57 -45.12
CA MET A 9 8.47 -48.97 -44.13
C MET A 9 8.44 -47.43 -44.13
N TYR A 10 7.84 -46.80 -45.15
CA TYR A 10 7.77 -45.34 -45.34
C TYR A 10 6.33 -44.82 -45.49
N ALA A 11 5.34 -45.52 -44.93
CA ALA A 11 4.02 -44.94 -44.76
C ALA A 11 4.09 -43.84 -43.68
N SER A 12 4.47 -42.63 -44.08
CA SER A 12 4.41 -41.44 -43.25
C SER A 12 2.97 -41.27 -42.79
N THR A 13 2.73 -41.36 -41.48
CA THR A 13 1.43 -40.99 -40.91
C THR A 13 1.08 -39.56 -41.33
N PRO A 14 -0.11 -39.34 -41.92
CA PRO A 14 -0.51 -38.00 -42.31
C PRO A 14 -0.70 -37.14 -41.06
N ILE A 15 -0.13 -35.94 -41.07
CA ILE A 15 -0.36 -34.94 -40.01
C ILE A 15 -1.86 -34.61 -39.98
N THR A 16 -2.47 -34.76 -38.82
CA THR A 16 -3.89 -34.50 -38.61
C THR A 16 -4.12 -33.05 -38.18
N GLN A 17 -5.37 -32.58 -38.30
CA GLN A 17 -5.75 -31.26 -37.79
C GLN A 17 -5.54 -31.14 -36.27
N ALA A 18 -5.74 -32.24 -35.54
CA ALA A 18 -5.49 -32.29 -34.10
C ALA A 18 -4.01 -32.05 -33.78
N ASP A 19 -3.09 -32.65 -34.55
CA ASP A 19 -1.64 -32.45 -34.37
C ASP A 19 -1.24 -30.98 -34.62
N LEU A 20 -1.87 -30.33 -35.61
CA LEU A 20 -1.65 -28.90 -35.89
C LEU A 20 -2.16 -28.00 -34.77
N ASP A 21 -3.31 -28.34 -34.19
CA ASP A 21 -3.91 -27.57 -33.11
C ASP A 21 -3.14 -27.75 -31.79
N GLU A 22 -2.65 -28.96 -31.51
CA GLU A 22 -1.76 -29.24 -30.38
C GLU A 22 -0.43 -28.47 -30.52
N ALA A 23 0.21 -28.52 -31.69
CA ALA A 23 1.43 -27.77 -31.94
C ALA A 23 1.22 -26.24 -31.80
N ARG A 24 0.06 -25.71 -32.21
CA ARG A 24 -0.28 -24.29 -32.02
C ARG A 24 -0.47 -23.96 -30.54
N ALA A 25 -1.15 -24.83 -29.78
CA ALA A 25 -1.37 -24.64 -28.35
C ALA A 25 -0.04 -24.66 -27.58
N GLU A 26 0.84 -25.61 -27.88
CA GLU A 26 2.17 -25.69 -27.29
C GLU A 26 3.03 -24.47 -27.63
N GLY A 27 3.08 -24.09 -28.91
CA GLY A 27 3.83 -22.91 -29.34
C GLY A 27 3.35 -21.62 -28.69
N HIS A 28 2.03 -21.46 -28.53
CA HIS A 28 1.45 -20.32 -27.82
C HIS A 28 1.83 -20.33 -26.33
N ALA A 29 1.75 -21.48 -25.67
CA ALA A 29 2.13 -21.62 -24.26
C ALA A 29 3.63 -21.31 -24.05
N ALA A 30 4.49 -21.85 -24.90
CA ALA A 30 5.93 -21.60 -24.89
C ALA A 30 6.24 -20.11 -25.13
N GLY A 31 5.57 -19.48 -26.10
CA GLY A 31 5.72 -18.05 -26.38
C GLY A 31 5.33 -17.16 -25.20
N LEU A 32 4.24 -17.47 -24.49
CA LEU A 32 3.86 -16.74 -23.28
C LEU A 32 4.86 -16.94 -22.14
N ALA A 33 5.35 -18.16 -21.95
CA ALA A 33 6.35 -18.46 -20.91
C ALA A 33 7.65 -17.69 -21.18
N GLU A 34 8.11 -17.72 -22.42
CA GLU A 34 9.33 -17.02 -22.83
C GLU A 34 9.16 -15.50 -22.77
N GLY A 35 8.02 -14.97 -23.21
CA GLY A 35 7.73 -13.53 -23.10
C GLY A 35 7.73 -13.04 -21.65
N LYS A 36 7.16 -13.80 -20.71
CA LYS A 36 7.22 -13.49 -19.28
C LYS A 36 8.65 -13.52 -18.75
N ARG A 37 9.43 -14.54 -19.11
CA ARG A 37 10.82 -14.70 -18.70
C ARG A 37 11.68 -13.54 -19.20
N LEU A 38 11.55 -13.20 -20.48
CA LEU A 38 12.30 -12.14 -21.12
C LEU A 38 11.87 -10.75 -20.64
N GLY A 39 10.59 -10.54 -20.31
CA GLY A 39 10.10 -9.22 -19.88
C GLY A 39 10.28 -8.92 -18.39
N HIS A 40 10.23 -9.94 -17.52
CA HIS A 40 10.18 -9.71 -16.07
C HIS A 40 11.46 -9.06 -15.52
N GLU A 41 12.62 -9.66 -15.78
CA GLU A 41 13.89 -9.15 -15.25
C GLU A 41 14.27 -7.76 -15.77
N PRO A 42 14.25 -7.47 -17.09
CA PRO A 42 14.53 -6.11 -17.56
C PRO A 42 13.47 -5.12 -17.09
N GLY A 43 12.19 -5.50 -17.09
CA GLY A 43 11.11 -4.65 -16.59
C GLY A 43 11.30 -4.27 -15.11
N LYS A 44 11.79 -5.20 -14.28
CA LYS A 44 12.14 -4.93 -12.89
C LYS A 44 13.41 -4.09 -12.77
N ALA A 45 14.45 -4.40 -13.56
CA ALA A 45 15.71 -3.68 -13.57
C ALA A 45 15.53 -2.20 -13.95
N GLU A 46 14.61 -1.90 -14.88
CA GLU A 46 14.28 -0.54 -15.29
C GLU A 46 13.25 0.12 -14.37
N GLY A 47 12.17 -0.58 -14.02
CA GLY A 47 11.05 0.01 -13.27
C GLY A 47 11.36 0.32 -11.81
N VAL A 48 12.12 -0.54 -11.11
CA VAL A 48 12.47 -0.34 -9.69
C VAL A 48 13.26 0.95 -9.45
N PRO A 49 14.37 1.25 -10.16
CA PRO A 49 15.11 2.48 -9.91
C PRO A 49 14.29 3.74 -10.26
N ILE A 50 13.47 3.70 -11.31
CA ILE A 50 12.57 4.80 -11.68
C ILE A 50 11.56 5.06 -10.56
N GLY A 51 10.87 4.01 -10.10
CA GLY A 51 9.90 4.12 -9.01
C GLY A 51 10.55 4.62 -7.71
N ALA A 52 11.72 4.09 -7.37
CA ALA A 52 12.45 4.51 -6.18
C ALA A 52 12.94 5.97 -6.27
N ALA A 53 13.32 6.45 -7.46
CA ALA A 53 13.70 7.85 -7.67
C ALA A 53 12.49 8.79 -7.49
N ALA A 54 11.36 8.46 -8.13
CA ALA A 54 10.13 9.23 -8.00
C ALA A 54 9.62 9.28 -6.55
N GLU A 55 9.72 8.16 -5.82
CA GLU A 55 9.36 8.08 -4.40
C GLU A 55 10.24 9.01 -3.56
N ARG A 56 11.56 8.94 -3.73
CA ARG A 56 12.50 9.82 -3.01
C ARG A 56 12.29 11.29 -3.32
N GLU A 57 12.01 11.62 -4.58
CA GLU A 57 11.70 12.99 -4.99
C GLU A 57 10.44 13.50 -4.28
N ARG A 58 9.37 12.71 -4.26
CA ARG A 58 8.12 13.08 -3.55
C ARG A 58 8.36 13.27 -2.06
N ILE A 59 9.07 12.33 -1.42
CA ILE A 59 9.40 12.40 0.01
C ILE A 59 10.16 13.70 0.33
N ASN A 60 11.21 14.00 -0.44
CA ASN A 60 12.00 15.22 -0.26
C ASN A 60 11.18 16.49 -0.48
N ALA A 61 10.30 16.48 -1.48
CA ALA A 61 9.41 17.60 -1.76
C ALA A 61 8.47 17.87 -0.58
N ILE A 62 7.87 16.82 0.01
CA ILE A 62 6.98 16.94 1.17
C ILE A 62 7.71 17.54 2.39
N PHE A 63 8.94 17.07 2.69
CA PHE A 63 9.70 17.60 3.82
C PHE A 63 10.27 19.00 3.60
N SER A 64 10.40 19.42 2.34
CA SER A 64 10.88 20.77 2.00
C SER A 64 9.75 21.83 2.03
N MET A 65 8.49 21.42 2.23
CA MET A 65 7.37 22.36 2.35
C MET A 65 7.43 23.12 3.68
N LYS A 66 7.14 24.43 3.65
CA LYS A 66 7.04 25.26 4.87
C LYS A 66 5.93 24.79 5.80
N GLU A 67 4.87 24.24 5.22
CA GLU A 67 3.73 23.71 5.96
C GLU A 67 4.12 22.51 6.81
N ALA A 68 5.13 21.73 6.41
CA ALA A 68 5.61 20.56 7.15
C ALA A 68 6.38 20.91 8.43
N GLU A 69 6.86 22.15 8.56
CA GLU A 69 7.61 22.62 9.73
C GLU A 69 6.72 22.65 10.99
N GLY A 70 7.13 21.92 12.01
CA GLY A 70 6.37 21.67 13.23
C GLY A 70 5.26 20.62 13.04
N ARG A 71 5.25 19.87 11.94
CA ARG A 71 4.26 18.84 11.58
C ARG A 71 4.91 17.62 10.94
N GLU A 72 6.16 17.35 11.27
CA GLU A 72 7.02 16.38 10.59
C GLU A 72 6.49 14.94 10.73
N ALA A 73 5.77 14.64 11.81
CA ALA A 73 5.10 13.36 11.99
C ALA A 73 3.96 13.15 10.98
N THR A 74 3.16 14.19 10.73
CA THR A 74 2.09 14.17 9.73
C THR A 74 2.65 14.18 8.31
N ALA A 75 3.69 14.97 8.05
CA ALA A 75 4.42 14.95 6.79
C ALA A 75 5.00 13.55 6.47
N ARG A 76 5.60 12.87 7.46
CA ARG A 76 6.03 11.47 7.36
C ARG A 76 4.88 10.53 7.00
N HIS A 77 3.72 10.70 7.62
CA HIS A 77 2.55 9.89 7.33
C HIS A 77 2.14 10.03 5.86
N PHE A 78 2.02 11.26 5.35
CA PHE A 78 1.66 11.48 3.95
C PHE A 78 2.72 10.97 2.98
N ALA A 79 4.00 11.18 3.29
CA ALA A 79 5.10 10.76 2.44
C ALA A 79 5.15 9.24 2.27
N LEU A 80 4.89 8.46 3.33
CA LEU A 80 5.12 7.02 3.33
C LEU A 80 3.87 6.15 3.24
N LYS A 81 2.67 6.72 3.45
CA LYS A 81 1.42 5.95 3.56
C LYS A 81 0.31 6.41 2.64
N THR A 82 0.55 7.43 1.82
CA THR A 82 -0.50 7.98 0.96
C THR A 82 0.04 8.36 -0.41
N ASP A 83 -0.84 8.30 -1.41
CA ASP A 83 -0.56 8.68 -2.81
C ASP A 83 -1.13 10.06 -3.17
N LEU A 84 -1.27 10.94 -2.17
CA LEU A 84 -1.77 12.30 -2.40
C LEU A 84 -0.77 13.12 -3.23
N SER A 85 -1.29 14.00 -4.10
CA SER A 85 -0.48 14.98 -4.81
C SER A 85 0.19 15.95 -3.83
N LEU A 86 1.29 16.57 -4.23
CA LEU A 86 1.98 17.56 -3.39
C LEU A 86 1.05 18.71 -2.95
N ASP A 87 0.15 19.15 -3.83
CA ASP A 87 -0.86 20.17 -3.50
C ASP A 87 -1.87 19.65 -2.48
N GLY A 88 -2.33 18.41 -2.61
CA GLY A 88 -3.22 17.76 -1.65
C GLY A 88 -2.57 17.62 -0.27
N VAL A 89 -1.30 17.20 -0.24
CA VAL A 89 -0.51 17.10 0.98
C VAL A 89 -0.33 18.47 1.63
N LYS A 90 -0.03 19.51 0.86
CA LYS A 90 0.11 20.88 1.36
C LYS A 90 -1.16 21.37 2.08
N VAL A 91 -2.32 21.20 1.44
CA VAL A 91 -3.62 21.57 2.03
C VAL A 91 -3.89 20.75 3.29
N ALA A 92 -3.66 19.44 3.25
CA ALA A 92 -3.91 18.55 4.38
C ALA A 92 -3.02 18.88 5.59
N ILE A 93 -1.73 19.12 5.36
CA ILE A 93 -0.76 19.49 6.41
C ILE A 93 -1.11 20.86 7.01
N ALA A 94 -1.54 21.84 6.20
CA ALA A 94 -1.92 23.17 6.67
C ALA A 94 -3.06 23.14 7.69
N GLY A 95 -4.01 22.19 7.56
CA GLY A 95 -5.17 22.04 8.44
C GLY A 95 -4.88 21.37 9.80
N VAL A 96 -3.69 20.82 10.02
CA VAL A 96 -3.33 20.20 11.30
C VAL A 96 -2.94 21.30 12.31
N PRO A 97 -2.82 21.05 13.62
CA PRO A 97 -2.09 21.92 14.57
C PRO A 97 -0.57 21.64 14.58
N LYS A 98 0.27 22.68 14.72
CA LYS A 98 1.72 22.45 14.82
C LYS A 98 2.02 21.83 16.19
N VAL A 99 3.03 20.98 16.30
CA VAL A 99 3.50 20.48 17.60
C VAL A 99 4.00 21.68 18.41
N GLY A 100 3.34 21.95 19.54
CA GLY A 100 3.52 23.18 20.34
C GLY A 100 2.50 24.29 20.06
N GLY A 101 1.66 24.13 19.03
CA GLY A 101 0.52 24.98 18.69
C GLY A 101 -0.74 24.70 19.50
N HIS A 102 -0.60 24.17 20.73
CA HIS A 102 -1.61 24.46 21.72
C HIS A 102 -1.43 25.95 21.98
N SER A 103 -2.32 26.78 21.43
CA SER A 103 -2.64 28.00 22.15
C SER A 103 -2.89 27.53 23.57
N SER A 104 -2.07 28.00 24.50
CA SER A 104 -2.44 27.98 25.89
C SER A 104 -3.73 28.79 25.93
N GLY A 105 -4.85 28.08 25.74
CA GLY A 105 -6.08 28.41 26.42
C GLY A 105 -5.67 28.42 27.88
N THR A 106 -5.22 29.59 28.32
CA THR A 106 -5.24 30.00 29.70
C THR A 106 -6.70 29.92 30.09
N TYR A 107 -7.13 28.70 30.41
CA TYR A 107 -8.22 28.54 31.34
C TYR A 107 -7.69 29.21 32.60
N GLY A 108 -8.03 30.48 32.77
CA GLY A 108 -7.90 31.23 34.03
C GLY A 108 -8.82 30.63 35.08
N LEU A 109 -8.66 29.33 35.35
CA LEU A 109 -9.22 28.63 36.49
C LEU A 109 -8.05 28.50 37.45
N ALA A 110 -8.01 29.44 38.39
CA ALA A 110 -7.18 29.35 39.57
C ALA A 110 -7.30 27.94 40.17
N PRO A 111 -6.22 27.28 40.60
CA PRO A 111 -6.30 26.05 41.37
C PRO A 111 -6.76 26.41 42.79
N SER A 112 -8.04 26.74 42.94
CA SER A 112 -8.71 26.72 44.23
C SER A 112 -9.92 25.80 44.11
N GLN A 113 -9.90 24.74 44.90
CA GLN A 113 -10.98 23.77 45.13
C GLN A 113 -10.91 22.49 44.27
N ALA A 114 -9.76 21.82 44.29
CA ALA A 114 -9.79 20.36 44.40
C ALA A 114 -10.18 19.99 45.84
N GLY A 115 -11.44 20.23 46.19
CA GLY A 115 -12.04 19.60 47.36
C GLY A 115 -12.20 18.13 47.02
N ALA A 116 -11.36 17.28 47.60
CA ALA A 116 -11.59 15.84 47.60
C ALA A 116 -12.96 15.61 48.24
N VAL A 117 -13.97 15.29 47.42
CA VAL A 117 -15.26 14.84 47.96
C VAL A 117 -14.95 13.54 48.70
N PRO A 118 -15.14 13.46 50.02
CA PRO A 118 -14.85 12.24 50.74
C PRO A 118 -15.78 11.14 50.23
N TRP A 119 -15.24 9.94 50.02
CA TRP A 119 -15.98 8.76 49.55
C TRP A 119 -17.24 8.43 50.38
N SER A 120 -17.38 9.01 51.58
CA SER A 120 -18.57 8.92 52.42
C SER A 120 -19.82 9.60 51.85
N GLU A 121 -19.71 10.55 50.90
CA GLU A 121 -20.89 11.21 50.29
C GLU A 121 -21.44 10.50 49.05
N ILE A 122 -20.61 9.73 48.32
CA ILE A 122 -21.05 9.01 47.10
C ILE A 122 -21.96 7.82 47.45
N ALA A 123 -21.81 7.23 48.64
CA ALA A 123 -22.58 6.07 49.07
C ALA A 123 -24.10 6.32 49.22
N ALA A 124 -24.53 7.58 49.37
CA ALA A 124 -25.96 7.92 49.52
C ALA A 124 -26.72 7.94 48.19
N ILE A 125 -26.04 7.97 47.04
CA ILE A 125 -26.67 8.10 45.71
C ILE A 125 -26.92 6.72 45.07
N VAL A 126 -26.22 5.67 45.52
CA VAL A 126 -26.24 4.32 44.90
C VAL A 126 -26.78 3.25 45.87
N SER A 127 -27.86 3.53 46.60
CA SER A 127 -28.59 2.46 47.31
C SER A 127 -30.07 2.80 47.50
N PRO A 128 -30.97 2.33 46.62
CA PRO A 128 -32.36 2.09 47.00
C PRO A 128 -32.49 0.68 47.60
N LEU A 129 -33.32 0.54 48.62
CA LEU A 129 -33.73 -0.69 49.31
C LEU A 129 -32.79 -1.25 50.39
N THR A 130 -32.93 -0.76 51.63
CA THR A 130 -33.45 -1.59 52.74
C THR A 130 -33.68 -0.73 53.98
N ARG A 131 -34.93 -0.31 54.20
CA ARG A 131 -35.43 0.05 55.54
C ARG A 131 -36.85 -0.51 55.68
N ARG A 132 -36.96 -1.66 56.32
CA ARG A 132 -38.09 -2.06 57.15
C ARG A 132 -37.51 -2.53 58.47
#